data_AF-A0A4V3X9N1-F1
#
_entry.id   AF-A0A4V3X9N1-F1
#
_cell.length_a   1.000
_cell.length_b   1.000
_cell.length_c   1.000
_cell.angle_alpha   90.00
_cell.angle_beta   90.00
_cell.angle_gamma   90.00
#
_symmetry.space_group_name_H-M   'P 1'
#
loop_
_entity.id
_entity.type
_entity.pdbx_description
1 polymer ?
#
loop_
_entity_poly.entity_id
_entity_poly.type
_entity_poly.pdbx_seq_one_letter_code
_entity_poly.pdbx_strand_id
1 'polypeptide(L)'
;MDPSPDEAKLIYDWIAQTQGDVHNIFVAHLDRWHKFVPCSNSNDAIKNSNRELYKRLTTKNAYIYKEPDNLQRGMYRHASITFAIKKCGLYSKHSLGVTMRKYFNKDGALPHEVIALVATAKRYTLDQWETGMAVSGKDGIKFTESKYAAWYRAHLRNLLEWEDYAKTQNNSCYQFRQQLLTDALEHAGVTVEIIDERIEGFSIAQFAREDE
;
A
#
# COMPACT_ATOMS: atom_id res chain seq x y z
N MET A 1 1.99 12.07 24.45
CA MET A 1 1.33 13.39 24.49
C MET A 1 0.13 13.33 23.58
N ASP A 2 -1.02 13.76 24.06
CA ASP A 2 -2.20 13.89 23.22
C ASP A 2 -2.10 15.16 22.36
N PRO A 3 -2.56 15.11 21.09
CA PRO A 3 -2.52 16.27 20.21
C PRO A 3 -3.41 17.39 20.76
N SER A 4 -2.99 18.64 20.55
CA SER A 4 -3.88 19.79 20.75
C SER A 4 -5.10 19.70 19.80
N PRO A 5 -6.19 20.43 20.06
CA PRO A 5 -7.36 20.44 19.18
C PRO A 5 -7.02 20.79 17.72
N ASP A 6 -6.10 21.73 17.50
CA ASP A 6 -5.66 22.14 16.16
C ASP A 6 -4.81 21.05 15.49
N GLU A 7 -3.94 20.37 16.24
CA GLU A 7 -3.18 19.23 15.73
C GLU A 7 -4.10 18.04 15.42
N ALA A 8 -5.10 17.78 16.26
CA ALA A 8 -6.11 16.76 16.02
C ALA A 8 -6.89 17.02 14.72
N LYS A 9 -7.26 18.28 14.48
CA LYS A 9 -7.90 18.67 13.22
C LYS A 9 -7.00 18.43 12.01
N LEU A 10 -5.73 18.84 12.07
CA LEU A 10 -4.76 18.59 11.00
C LEU A 10 -4.54 17.09 10.74
N ILE A 11 -4.59 16.28 11.80
CA ILE A 11 -4.53 14.81 11.70
C ILE A 11 -5.76 14.27 10.94
N TYR A 12 -6.96 14.71 11.28
CA TYR A 12 -8.18 14.30 10.58
C TYR A 12 -8.20 14.75 9.12
N ASP A 13 -7.82 15.99 8.85
CA ASP A 13 -7.71 16.55 7.49
C ASP A 13 -6.70 15.75 6.66
N TRP A 14 -5.56 15.36 7.27
CA TRP A 14 -4.58 14.50 6.62
C TRP A 14 -5.14 13.11 6.29
N ILE A 15 -5.89 12.48 7.19
CA ILE A 15 -6.52 11.16 6.93
C ILE A 15 -7.48 11.28 5.74
N ALA A 16 -8.31 12.33 5.71
CA ALA A 16 -9.25 12.57 4.62
C ALA A 16 -8.52 12.85 3.28
N GLN A 17 -7.47 13.67 3.29
CA GLN A 17 -6.63 13.92 2.11
C GLN A 17 -5.93 12.65 1.64
N THR A 18 -5.36 11.88 2.56
CA THR A 18 -4.69 10.60 2.26
C THR A 18 -5.66 9.64 1.57
N GLN A 19 -6.91 9.52 2.05
CA GLN A 19 -7.93 8.70 1.39
C GLN A 19 -8.28 9.19 -0.03
N GLY A 20 -8.37 10.51 -0.23
CA GLY A 20 -8.61 11.12 -1.53
C GLY A 20 -7.44 10.95 -2.51
N ASP A 21 -6.21 11.16 -2.05
CA ASP A 21 -5.02 11.14 -2.90
C ASP A 21 -4.62 9.73 -3.29
N VAL A 22 -4.74 8.76 -2.37
CA VAL A 22 -4.17 7.42 -2.60
C VAL A 22 -4.86 6.67 -3.74
N HIS A 23 -6.17 6.82 -3.92
CA HIS A 23 -6.86 6.19 -5.04
C HIS A 23 -6.57 6.90 -6.37
N ASN A 24 -6.48 8.24 -6.37
CA ASN A 24 -6.10 9.02 -7.54
C ASN A 24 -4.70 8.65 -8.03
N ILE A 25 -3.77 8.44 -7.11
CA ILE A 25 -2.40 7.98 -7.42
C ILE A 25 -2.44 6.63 -8.15
N PHE A 26 -3.22 5.67 -7.68
CA PHE A 26 -3.30 4.37 -8.35
C PHE A 26 -4.01 4.43 -9.70
N VAL A 27 -5.09 5.20 -9.82
CA VAL A 27 -5.79 5.39 -11.11
C VAL A 27 -4.84 6.02 -12.14
N ALA A 28 -4.07 7.02 -11.76
CA ALA A 28 -3.15 7.73 -12.66
C ALA A 28 -1.92 6.91 -13.08
N HIS A 29 -1.61 5.82 -12.39
CA HIS A 29 -0.39 5.04 -12.61
C HIS A 29 -0.64 3.54 -12.76
N LEU A 30 -1.89 3.11 -12.98
CA LEU A 30 -2.23 1.70 -13.02
C LEU A 30 -1.44 0.96 -14.13
N ASP A 31 -1.32 1.60 -15.29
CA ASP A 31 -0.59 1.15 -16.47
C ASP A 31 0.89 0.84 -16.19
N ARG A 32 1.50 1.55 -15.24
CA ARG A 32 2.89 1.37 -14.84
C ARG A 32 3.17 -0.03 -14.28
N TRP A 33 2.20 -0.67 -13.66
CA TRP A 33 2.39 -1.98 -13.02
C TRP A 33 1.48 -3.07 -13.57
N HIS A 34 0.30 -2.69 -14.02
CA HIS A 34 -0.71 -3.63 -14.49
C HIS A 34 -1.08 -3.23 -15.91
N LYS A 35 -0.74 -4.11 -16.86
CA LYS A 35 -0.86 -3.88 -18.31
C LYS A 35 -2.31 -3.99 -18.80
N PHE A 36 -3.26 -3.37 -18.10
CA PHE A 36 -4.63 -3.23 -18.59
C PHE A 36 -4.62 -2.40 -19.86
N VAL A 37 -5.32 -2.88 -20.89
CA VAL A 37 -5.36 -2.20 -22.20
C VAL A 37 -6.73 -1.54 -22.37
N PRO A 38 -6.81 -0.21 -22.53
CA PRO A 38 -8.05 0.47 -22.86
C PRO A 38 -8.66 -0.09 -24.15
N CYS A 39 -9.96 -0.36 -24.15
CA CYS A 39 -10.66 -0.88 -25.31
C CYS A 39 -12.09 -0.35 -25.40
N SER A 40 -12.64 -0.37 -26.62
CA SER A 40 -14.05 -0.10 -26.87
C SER A 40 -14.92 -1.33 -26.59
N ASN A 41 -16.22 -1.12 -26.48
CA ASN A 41 -17.20 -2.19 -26.21
C ASN A 41 -17.14 -3.37 -27.19
N SER A 42 -16.70 -3.13 -28.44
CA SER A 42 -16.66 -4.11 -29.53
C SER A 42 -15.42 -5.00 -29.55
N ASN A 43 -14.40 -4.74 -28.73
CA ASN A 43 -13.17 -5.53 -28.72
C ASN A 43 -13.18 -6.63 -27.64
N ASP A 44 -13.91 -7.70 -27.91
CA ASP A 44 -14.10 -8.79 -26.93
C ASP A 44 -12.81 -9.52 -26.57
N ALA A 45 -11.83 -9.60 -27.47
CA ALA A 45 -10.54 -10.22 -27.19
C ALA A 45 -9.78 -9.46 -26.09
N ILE A 46 -9.69 -8.13 -26.20
CA ILE A 46 -9.03 -7.30 -25.17
C ILE A 46 -9.82 -7.33 -23.86
N LYS A 47 -11.16 -7.23 -23.92
CA LYS A 47 -12.02 -7.32 -22.74
C LYS A 47 -11.81 -8.62 -21.98
N ASN A 48 -11.75 -9.76 -22.68
CA ASN A 48 -11.45 -11.05 -22.08
C ASN A 48 -10.06 -11.06 -21.42
N SER A 49 -9.04 -10.56 -22.12
CA SER A 49 -7.68 -10.50 -21.55
C SER A 49 -7.61 -9.65 -20.28
N ASN A 50 -8.25 -8.48 -20.25
CA ASN A 50 -8.33 -7.62 -19.07
C ASN A 50 -9.09 -8.30 -17.91
N ARG A 51 -10.19 -9.02 -18.19
CA ARG A 51 -10.92 -9.79 -17.17
C ARG A 51 -10.05 -10.87 -16.54
N GLU A 52 -9.28 -11.59 -17.35
CA GLU A 52 -8.37 -12.61 -16.83
C GLU A 52 -7.23 -11.99 -16.02
N LEU A 53 -6.72 -10.82 -16.42
CA LEU A 53 -5.76 -10.06 -15.62
C LEU A 53 -6.36 -9.62 -14.28
N TYR A 54 -7.58 -9.06 -14.27
CA TYR A 54 -8.29 -8.68 -13.05
C TYR A 54 -8.47 -9.88 -12.11
N LYS A 55 -8.96 -11.02 -12.63
CA LYS A 55 -9.13 -12.24 -11.84
C LYS A 55 -7.80 -12.73 -11.27
N ARG A 56 -6.74 -12.77 -12.08
CA ARG A 56 -5.41 -13.21 -11.63
C ARG A 56 -4.90 -12.32 -10.49
N LEU A 57 -4.99 -11.01 -10.64
CA LEU A 57 -4.51 -10.06 -9.63
C LEU A 57 -5.35 -10.09 -8.35
N THR A 58 -6.68 -10.24 -8.45
CA THR A 58 -7.57 -10.22 -7.26
C THR A 58 -7.68 -11.56 -6.54
N THR A 59 -7.41 -12.67 -7.22
CA THR A 59 -7.36 -14.00 -6.60
C THR A 59 -6.29 -14.03 -5.52
N LYS A 60 -6.67 -14.47 -4.30
CA LYS A 60 -5.80 -14.50 -3.11
C LYS A 60 -5.10 -13.15 -2.82
N ASN A 61 -5.67 -12.03 -3.28
CA ASN A 61 -5.05 -10.71 -3.22
C ASN A 61 -3.65 -10.64 -3.85
N ALA A 62 -3.36 -11.39 -4.92
CA ALA A 62 -2.06 -11.40 -5.59
C ALA A 62 -1.46 -9.99 -5.86
N TYR A 63 -2.32 -8.99 -6.08
CA TYR A 63 -1.93 -7.60 -6.26
C TYR A 63 -1.09 -6.97 -5.13
N ILE A 64 -1.08 -7.50 -3.89
CA ILE A 64 -0.23 -6.95 -2.83
C ILE A 64 1.17 -7.56 -2.80
N TYR A 65 1.40 -8.69 -3.47
CA TYR A 65 2.67 -9.40 -3.42
C TYR A 65 3.71 -8.76 -4.33
N LYS A 66 4.99 -8.91 -3.96
CA LYS A 66 6.13 -8.44 -4.78
C LYS A 66 6.01 -8.91 -6.22
N GLU A 67 5.67 -10.19 -6.38
CA GLU A 67 5.43 -10.86 -7.65
C GLU A 67 4.01 -11.44 -7.62
N PRO A 68 3.03 -10.85 -8.32
CA PRO A 68 1.65 -11.34 -8.31
C PRO A 68 1.48 -12.78 -8.80
N ASP A 69 2.43 -13.29 -9.59
CA ASP A 69 2.42 -14.66 -10.08
C ASP A 69 3.16 -15.64 -9.14
N ASN A 70 3.82 -15.14 -8.08
CA ASN A 70 4.52 -15.94 -7.06
C ASN A 70 4.21 -15.43 -5.64
N LEU A 71 3.17 -16.00 -5.04
CA LEU A 71 2.66 -15.59 -3.73
C LEU A 71 3.53 -16.03 -2.55
N GLN A 72 4.63 -16.76 -2.77
CA GLN A 72 5.55 -17.16 -1.70
C GLN A 72 6.45 -16.00 -1.24
N ARG A 73 6.47 -14.89 -1.97
CA ARG A 73 7.44 -13.81 -1.74
C ARG A 73 6.78 -12.45 -1.53
N GLY A 74 7.08 -11.87 -0.36
CA GLY A 74 6.93 -10.45 -0.12
C GLY A 74 5.49 -9.93 -0.20
N MET A 75 4.62 -10.42 0.68
CA MET A 75 3.30 -9.82 0.90
C MET A 75 3.45 -8.33 1.22
N TYR A 76 2.59 -7.49 0.65
CA TYR A 76 2.64 -6.02 0.70
C TYR A 76 3.88 -5.35 0.07
N ARG A 77 4.77 -6.10 -0.59
CA ARG A 77 6.00 -5.57 -1.21
C ARG A 77 5.86 -5.27 -2.70
N HIS A 78 4.65 -5.25 -3.24
CA HIS A 78 4.45 -4.81 -4.62
C HIS A 78 4.94 -3.36 -4.80
N ALA A 79 5.71 -3.06 -5.84
CA ALA A 79 6.33 -1.74 -6.05
C ALA A 79 5.34 -0.56 -6.03
N SER A 80 4.10 -0.81 -6.47
CA SER A 80 3.01 0.17 -6.42
C SER A 80 2.63 0.62 -5.00
N ILE A 81 2.80 -0.23 -3.98
CA ILE A 81 2.48 0.11 -2.58
C ILE A 81 3.48 1.14 -2.07
N THR A 82 4.78 0.85 -2.20
CA THR A 82 5.85 1.79 -1.83
C THR A 82 5.72 3.10 -2.60
N PHE A 83 5.40 3.05 -3.90
CA PHE A 83 5.16 4.25 -4.70
C PHE A 83 3.99 5.09 -4.16
N ALA A 84 2.86 4.46 -3.85
CA ALA A 84 1.69 5.15 -3.31
C ALA A 84 1.99 5.77 -1.93
N ILE A 85 2.71 5.08 -1.06
CA ILE A 85 3.14 5.63 0.25
C ILE A 85 4.05 6.85 0.06
N LYS A 86 5.02 6.78 -0.85
CA LYS A 86 5.90 7.92 -1.19
C LYS A 86 5.11 9.13 -1.70
N LYS A 87 4.04 8.90 -2.46
CA LYS A 87 3.22 9.96 -3.04
C LYS A 87 2.10 10.44 -2.11
N CYS A 88 1.66 9.61 -1.17
CA CYS A 88 0.54 9.89 -0.30
C CYS A 88 1.03 10.34 1.07
N GLY A 89 0.94 11.64 1.35
CA GLY A 89 1.27 12.20 2.66
C GLY A 89 2.76 12.32 3.00
N LEU A 90 3.67 11.75 2.21
CA LEU A 90 5.14 11.79 2.39
C LEU A 90 5.89 12.28 1.14
N TYR A 91 5.27 13.10 0.29
CA TYR A 91 5.85 13.52 -1.00
C TYR A 91 6.84 14.69 -0.88
N SER A 92 6.88 15.37 0.26
CA SER A 92 7.77 16.50 0.54
C SER A 92 7.99 16.66 2.03
N LYS A 93 9.10 17.31 2.43
CA LYS A 93 9.41 17.64 3.83
C LYS A 93 8.34 18.45 4.57
N HIS A 94 7.43 19.10 3.84
CA HIS A 94 6.33 19.91 4.39
C HIS A 94 5.00 19.16 4.46
N SER A 95 4.94 17.92 3.97
CA SER A 95 3.72 17.12 3.98
C SER A 95 3.33 16.78 5.42
N LEU A 96 2.03 16.71 5.70
CA LEU A 96 1.52 16.43 7.05
C LEU A 96 2.03 15.08 7.59
N GLY A 97 2.22 14.06 6.75
CA GLY A 97 2.82 12.79 7.17
C GLY A 97 4.27 12.92 7.65
N VAL A 98 5.00 13.96 7.22
CA VAL A 98 6.35 14.28 7.70
C VAL A 98 6.29 15.17 8.94
N THR A 99 5.54 16.27 8.89
CA THR A 99 5.54 17.29 9.96
C THR A 99 4.80 16.82 11.22
N MET A 100 3.80 15.95 11.07
CA MET A 100 3.02 15.38 12.17
C MET A 100 3.42 13.92 12.48
N ARG A 101 4.55 13.45 11.97
CA ARG A 101 5.01 12.05 12.08
C ARG A 101 4.92 11.49 13.51
N LYS A 102 5.25 12.29 14.52
CA LYS A 102 5.21 11.92 15.94
C LYS A 102 3.84 11.40 16.43
N TYR A 103 2.75 11.75 15.75
CA TYR A 103 1.40 11.34 16.14
C TYR A 103 0.98 9.99 15.54
N PHE A 104 1.58 9.62 14.41
CA PHE A 104 1.19 8.44 13.65
C PHE A 104 2.22 7.32 13.76
N ASN A 105 3.50 7.69 13.76
CA ASN A 105 4.59 6.77 13.96
C ASN A 105 5.01 6.77 15.44
N LYS A 106 4.31 5.97 16.25
CA LYS A 106 4.58 5.86 17.70
C LYS A 106 5.74 4.92 18.01
N ASP A 107 6.01 3.95 17.15
CA ASP A 107 6.97 2.85 17.38
C ASP A 107 8.22 2.94 16.50
N GLY A 108 8.41 4.02 15.75
CA GLY A 108 9.50 4.18 14.78
C GLY A 108 9.19 3.67 13.37
N ALA A 109 8.04 3.04 13.12
CA ALA A 109 7.68 2.45 11.83
C ALA A 109 6.35 2.97 11.23
N LEU A 110 6.10 2.68 9.94
CA LEU A 110 4.89 3.09 9.24
C LEU A 110 3.65 2.34 9.80
N PRO A 111 2.53 3.03 10.13
CA PRO A 111 1.33 2.38 10.65
C PRO A 111 0.74 1.31 9.73
N HIS A 112 0.19 0.24 10.31
CA HIS A 112 -0.47 -0.83 9.57
C HIS A 112 -1.68 -0.30 8.79
N GLU A 113 -2.38 0.67 9.37
CA GLU A 113 -3.56 1.32 8.83
C GLU A 113 -3.26 2.02 7.50
N VAL A 114 -2.07 2.62 7.36
CA VAL A 114 -1.63 3.27 6.11
C VAL A 114 -1.40 2.21 5.03
N ILE A 115 -0.71 1.12 5.36
CA ILE A 115 -0.44 0.03 4.42
C ILE A 115 -1.75 -0.65 3.98
N ALA A 116 -2.65 -0.91 4.93
CA ALA A 116 -3.98 -1.46 4.66
C ALA A 116 -4.82 -0.54 3.76
N LEU A 117 -4.80 0.77 4.01
CA LEU A 117 -5.51 1.74 3.18
C LEU A 117 -4.96 1.77 1.74
N VAL A 118 -3.64 1.78 1.58
CA VAL A 118 -2.97 1.73 0.27
C VAL A 118 -3.32 0.44 -0.48
N ALA A 119 -3.26 -0.72 0.18
CA ALA A 119 -3.66 -2.00 -0.41
C ALA A 119 -5.14 -1.99 -0.85
N THR A 120 -6.01 -1.41 -0.02
CA THR A 120 -7.45 -1.31 -0.32
C THR A 120 -7.73 -0.39 -1.50
N ALA A 121 -7.04 0.75 -1.60
CA ALA A 121 -7.18 1.64 -2.75
C ALA A 121 -6.64 1.02 -4.05
N LYS A 122 -5.60 0.19 -3.94
CA LYS A 122 -5.16 -0.63 -5.06
C LYS A 122 -6.24 -1.61 -5.50
N ARG A 123 -6.90 -2.29 -4.55
CA ARG A 123 -8.05 -3.17 -4.85
C ARG A 123 -9.15 -2.42 -5.57
N TYR A 124 -9.54 -1.25 -5.05
CA TYR A 124 -10.50 -0.36 -5.68
C TYR A 124 -10.15 -0.04 -7.14
N THR A 125 -8.88 0.26 -7.40
CA THR A 125 -8.42 0.59 -8.76
C THR A 125 -8.54 -0.60 -9.71
N LEU A 126 -8.29 -1.82 -9.22
CA LEU A 126 -8.47 -3.04 -10.00
C LEU A 126 -9.94 -3.34 -10.28
N ASP A 127 -10.83 -3.11 -9.31
CA ASP A 127 -12.27 -3.34 -9.48
C ASP A 127 -12.88 -2.47 -10.59
N GLN A 128 -12.29 -1.31 -10.91
CA GLN A 128 -12.70 -0.51 -12.06
C GLN A 128 -12.56 -1.27 -13.40
N TRP A 129 -11.78 -2.34 -13.44
CA TRP A 129 -11.53 -3.16 -14.63
C TRP A 129 -12.19 -4.54 -14.57
N GLU A 130 -13.05 -4.79 -13.58
CA GLU A 130 -13.70 -6.10 -13.38
C GLU A 130 -14.44 -6.60 -14.63
N THR A 131 -15.04 -5.70 -15.40
CA THR A 131 -15.78 -6.05 -16.63
C THR A 131 -14.87 -6.23 -17.85
N GLY A 132 -13.57 -5.94 -17.73
CA GLY A 132 -12.60 -5.89 -18.81
C GLY A 132 -12.45 -4.52 -19.47
N MET A 133 -13.23 -3.53 -19.02
CA MET A 133 -13.14 -2.12 -19.44
C MET A 133 -13.09 -1.24 -18.21
N ALA A 134 -12.33 -0.15 -18.30
CA ALA A 134 -12.24 0.83 -17.21
C ALA A 134 -13.58 1.55 -17.01
N VAL A 135 -14.17 1.40 -15.82
CA VAL A 135 -15.34 2.15 -15.39
C VAL A 135 -14.88 3.22 -14.39
N SER A 136 -14.73 4.46 -14.88
CA SER A 136 -14.18 5.60 -14.12
C SER A 136 -15.05 6.86 -14.26
N GLY A 137 -14.77 7.89 -13.45
CA GLY A 137 -15.50 9.16 -13.50
C GLY A 137 -16.88 9.10 -12.85
N LYS A 138 -17.88 9.77 -13.45
CA LYS A 138 -19.24 9.87 -12.89
C LYS A 138 -19.97 8.53 -12.80
N ASP A 139 -19.69 7.65 -13.77
CA ASP A 139 -20.24 6.29 -13.83
C ASP A 139 -19.31 5.27 -13.17
N GLY A 140 -18.19 5.75 -12.62
CA GLY A 140 -17.16 4.97 -11.94
C GLY A 140 -17.63 4.34 -10.63
N ILE A 141 -16.96 3.25 -10.26
CA ILE A 141 -17.04 2.75 -8.89
C ILE A 141 -16.50 3.86 -7.96
N LYS A 142 -17.20 4.14 -6.86
CA LYS A 142 -16.75 5.08 -5.84
C LYS A 142 -15.90 4.38 -4.79
N PHE A 143 -14.81 5.01 -4.36
CA PHE A 143 -14.03 4.55 -3.22
C PHE A 143 -14.72 4.96 -1.92
N THR A 144 -15.64 4.12 -1.43
CA THR A 144 -16.40 4.37 -0.20
C THR A 144 -16.14 3.32 0.86
N GLU A 145 -16.23 3.72 2.12
CA GLU A 145 -16.13 2.80 3.27
C GLU A 145 -17.17 1.67 3.18
N SER A 146 -18.42 1.98 2.81
CA SER A 146 -19.49 0.98 2.68
C SER A 146 -19.14 -0.18 1.74
N LYS A 147 -18.34 0.07 0.70
CA LYS A 147 -17.91 -0.95 -0.27
C LYS A 147 -16.59 -1.60 0.12
N TYR A 148 -15.64 -0.84 0.68
CA TYR A 148 -14.25 -1.28 0.84
C TYR A 148 -13.82 -1.59 2.28
N ALA A 149 -14.65 -1.33 3.29
CA ALA A 149 -14.30 -1.59 4.69
C ALA A 149 -13.95 -3.04 4.99
N ALA A 150 -14.60 -4.01 4.33
CA ALA A 150 -14.29 -5.43 4.51
C ALA A 150 -12.87 -5.77 4.03
N TRP A 151 -12.46 -5.23 2.88
CA TRP A 151 -11.10 -5.41 2.34
C TRP A 151 -10.05 -4.72 3.21
N TYR A 152 -10.33 -3.48 3.64
CA TYR A 152 -9.47 -2.76 4.58
C TYR A 152 -9.24 -3.54 5.88
N ARG A 153 -10.32 -4.01 6.52
CA ARG A 153 -10.23 -4.78 7.76
C ARG A 153 -9.48 -6.10 7.56
N ALA A 154 -9.67 -6.77 6.42
CA ALA A 154 -8.93 -7.98 6.09
C ALA A 154 -7.41 -7.69 5.95
N HIS A 155 -7.03 -6.62 5.26
CA HIS A 155 -5.62 -6.24 5.15
C HIS A 155 -5.00 -5.88 6.50
N LEU A 156 -5.71 -5.07 7.29
CA LEU A 156 -5.26 -4.67 8.61
C LEU A 156 -5.07 -5.88 9.52
N ARG A 157 -6.03 -6.81 9.53
CA ARG A 157 -5.91 -8.07 10.28
C ARG A 157 -4.68 -8.87 9.85
N ASN A 158 -4.49 -9.08 8.55
CA ASN A 158 -3.34 -9.84 8.05
C ASN A 158 -1.99 -9.20 8.43
N LEU A 159 -1.93 -7.86 8.48
CA LEU A 159 -0.74 -7.14 8.90
C LEU A 159 -0.48 -7.32 10.41
N LEU A 160 -1.52 -7.23 11.24
CA LEU A 160 -1.42 -7.44 12.68
C LEU A 160 -1.04 -8.89 13.02
N GLU A 161 -1.63 -9.87 12.33
CA GLU A 161 -1.28 -11.29 12.48
C GLU A 161 0.18 -11.55 12.07
N TRP A 162 0.67 -10.92 10.99
CA TRP A 162 2.08 -11.00 10.61
C TRP A 162 2.99 -10.36 11.65
N GLU A 163 2.64 -9.19 12.18
CA GLU A 163 3.39 -8.52 13.24
C GLU A 163 3.49 -9.41 14.49
N ASP A 164 2.37 -9.98 14.96
CA ASP A 164 2.36 -10.85 16.13
C ASP A 164 3.16 -12.14 15.92
N TYR A 165 3.08 -12.74 14.73
CA TYR A 165 3.93 -13.86 14.36
C TYR A 165 5.43 -13.48 14.34
N ALA A 166 5.76 -12.37 13.69
CA ALA A 166 7.15 -11.94 13.46
C ALA A 166 7.87 -11.47 14.73
N LYS A 167 7.14 -10.92 15.72
CA LYS A 167 7.69 -10.49 17.03
C LYS A 167 8.48 -11.58 17.75
N THR A 168 8.10 -12.84 17.56
CA THR A 168 8.72 -13.99 18.23
C THR A 168 9.84 -14.63 17.41
N GLN A 169 10.06 -14.15 16.18
CA GLN A 169 10.96 -14.79 15.21
C GLN A 169 12.10 -13.86 14.78
N ASN A 170 11.77 -12.80 14.04
CA ASN A 170 12.76 -11.99 13.34
C ASN A 170 12.37 -10.51 13.18
N ASN A 171 11.24 -10.08 13.75
CA ASN A 171 10.71 -8.72 13.61
C ASN A 171 10.54 -8.26 12.15
N SER A 172 10.35 -9.19 11.21
CA SER A 172 10.30 -8.89 9.77
C SER A 172 9.19 -7.92 9.36
N CYS A 173 8.05 -7.92 10.07
CA CYS A 173 6.95 -6.98 9.82
C CYS A 173 7.33 -5.55 10.25
N TYR A 174 7.85 -5.39 11.47
CA TYR A 174 8.42 -4.13 11.96
C TYR A 174 9.50 -3.58 11.02
N GLN A 175 10.49 -4.41 10.66
CA GLN A 175 11.57 -4.02 9.74
C GLN A 175 11.04 -3.59 8.37
N PHE A 176 10.02 -4.29 7.85
CA PHE A 176 9.36 -3.91 6.61
C PHE A 176 8.68 -2.53 6.70
N ARG A 177 7.91 -2.29 7.76
CA ARG A 177 7.24 -1.00 8.01
C ARG A 177 8.23 0.13 8.20
N GLN A 178 9.35 -0.14 8.89
CA GLN A 178 10.42 0.82 9.09
C GLN A 178 11.09 1.16 7.76
N GLN A 179 11.41 0.15 6.93
CA GLN A 179 11.96 0.37 5.60
C GLN A 179 11.03 1.24 4.74
N LEU A 180 9.72 0.93 4.70
CA LEU A 180 8.74 1.72 3.95
C LEU A 180 8.72 3.19 4.39
N LEU A 181 8.82 3.43 5.70
CA LEU A 181 8.87 4.79 6.23
C LEU A 181 10.16 5.51 5.85
N THR A 182 11.31 4.88 6.06
CA THR A 182 12.63 5.45 5.71
C THR A 182 12.68 5.82 4.24
N ASP A 183 12.31 4.88 3.36
CA ASP A 183 12.19 5.08 1.92
C ASP A 183 11.33 6.31 1.55
N ALA A 184 10.23 6.51 2.27
CA ALA A 184 9.31 7.60 2.01
C ALA A 184 9.83 8.95 2.55
N LEU A 185 10.52 8.94 3.69
CA LEU A 185 11.18 10.13 4.24
C LEU A 185 12.36 10.58 3.37
N GLU A 186 13.18 9.64 2.89
CA GLU A 186 14.26 9.93 1.94
C GLU A 186 13.69 10.52 0.65
N HIS A 187 12.60 9.96 0.12
CA HIS A 187 11.90 10.52 -1.04
C HIS A 187 11.42 11.96 -0.80
N ALA A 188 11.00 12.27 0.44
CA ALA A 188 10.55 13.60 0.85
C ALA A 188 11.70 14.61 1.03
N GLY A 189 12.96 14.16 0.95
CA GLY A 189 14.15 14.98 1.23
C GLY A 189 14.40 15.19 2.72
N VAL A 190 13.95 14.27 3.58
CA VAL A 190 14.20 14.28 5.03
C VAL A 190 15.41 13.40 5.33
N THR A 191 16.42 13.96 5.99
CA THR A 191 17.55 13.18 6.50
C THR A 191 17.06 12.26 7.62
N VAL A 192 17.17 10.95 7.40
CA VAL A 192 16.88 9.95 8.43
C VAL A 192 18.20 9.60 9.09
N GLU A 193 18.43 10.08 10.32
CA GLU A 193 19.53 9.58 11.14
C GLU A 193 19.21 8.12 11.50
N ILE A 194 19.94 7.20 10.87
CA ILE A 194 19.88 5.79 11.21
C ILE A 194 20.52 5.67 12.60
N ILE A 195 19.70 5.47 13.63
CA ILE A 195 20.21 5.01 14.91
C ILE A 195 20.63 3.56 14.69
N ASP A 196 21.92 3.38 14.42
CA ASP A 196 22.56 2.09 14.19
C ASP A 196 22.68 1.32 15.52
N GLU A 197 21.55 0.85 16.04
CA GLU A 197 21.56 -0.32 16.91
C GLU A 197 21.71 -1.54 16.01
N ARG A 198 22.97 -1.83 15.64
CA ARG A 198 23.45 -3.02 14.91
C ARG A 198 22.39 -4.11 14.72
N ILE A 199 21.78 -4.14 13.54
CA ILE A 199 21.17 -5.38 13.03
C ILE A 199 22.24 -6.05 12.17
N GLU A 200 23.18 -6.72 12.85
CA GLU A 200 24.02 -7.72 12.21
C GLU A 200 23.10 -8.79 11.62
N GLY A 201 23.06 -8.87 10.29
CA GLY A 201 22.54 -10.03 9.56
C GLY A 201 21.12 -9.91 9.04
N PHE A 202 20.91 -9.10 8.00
CA PHE A 202 19.84 -9.37 7.05
C PHE A 202 20.38 -9.38 5.61
N SER A 203 20.83 -10.55 5.18
CA SER A 203 21.10 -10.82 3.77
C SER A 203 19.85 -11.43 3.15
N ILE A 204 19.45 -10.94 1.97
CA ILE A 204 18.37 -11.48 1.13
C ILE A 204 18.48 -13.02 0.93
N ALA A 205 19.67 -13.59 1.13
CA ALA A 205 19.92 -15.03 1.05
C ALA A 205 19.26 -15.87 2.18
N GLN A 206 18.76 -15.29 3.26
CA GLN A 206 18.16 -16.06 4.37
C GLN A 206 16.69 -16.46 4.15
N PHE A 207 15.98 -15.85 3.18
CA PHE A 207 14.58 -16.23 2.90
C PHE A 207 14.46 -17.37 1.85
N ALA A 208 15.57 -17.82 1.27
CA ALA A 208 15.59 -18.77 0.16
C ALA A 208 16.03 -20.19 0.55
N ARG A 209 16.19 -20.50 1.84
CA ARG A 209 16.83 -21.75 2.31
C ARG A 209 16.04 -22.61 3.29
N GLU A 210 14.74 -22.38 3.46
CA GLU A 210 13.92 -23.31 4.23
C GLU A 210 12.85 -23.90 3.31
N ASP A 211 13.31 -24.80 2.43
CA ASP A 211 12.55 -25.85 1.74
C ASP A 211 13.60 -26.82 1.12
N GLU A 212 14.39 -27.47 1.99
CA GLU A 212 15.07 -28.76 1.73
C GLU A 212 14.95 -29.65 2.97
#